data_AF-A0A1V4BZB8-F1
#
_entry.id   AF-A0A1V4BZB8-F1
#
_cell.length_a   1.000
_cell.length_b   1.000
_cell.length_c   1.000
_cell.angle_alpha   90.00
_cell.angle_beta   90.00
_cell.angle_gamma   90.00
#
_symmetry.space_group_name_H-M   'P 1'
#
loop_
_entity.id
_entity.type
_entity.pdbx_description
1 polymer ?
#
loop_
_entity_poly.entity_id
_entity_poly.type
_entity_poly.pdbx_seq_one_letter_code
_entity_poly.pdbx_strand_id
1 'polypeptide(L)'
;MDISHCSECNNNKIVKVKENGKEFIVNNNSQKLVTKIKIDNCLIIEGKRCDWLLEIDSPCSLALYIELKGKNIEQAYDQLLSTLNHSYLQERHKKSKKECYIVASRVPKAGTNVQVYQARLKQSHPEVSLKVRSMKAEITI
;
A
#
# COMPACT_ATOMS: atom_id res chain seq x y z
N MET A 1 -5.59 -18.92 -2.12
CA MET A 1 -6.34 -17.75 -1.61
C MET A 1 -7.03 -17.11 -2.81
N ASP A 2 -8.35 -17.01 -2.78
CA ASP A 2 -9.15 -16.39 -3.85
C ASP A 2 -9.32 -14.89 -3.52
N ILE A 3 -8.92 -14.02 -4.46
CA ILE A 3 -8.97 -12.56 -4.29
C ILE A 3 -10.22 -11.93 -4.91
N SER A 4 -11.01 -12.69 -5.68
CA SER A 4 -12.10 -12.16 -6.53
C SER A 4 -13.13 -11.36 -5.73
N HIS A 5 -13.53 -11.83 -4.56
CA HIS A 5 -14.51 -11.19 -3.68
C HIS A 5 -13.99 -9.93 -2.96
N CYS A 6 -12.67 -9.75 -2.92
CA CYS A 6 -12.02 -8.62 -2.25
C CYS A 6 -11.42 -7.62 -3.23
N SER A 7 -11.64 -7.80 -4.54
CA SER A 7 -10.97 -7.03 -5.57
C SER A 7 -11.91 -6.48 -6.62
N GLU A 8 -11.51 -5.35 -7.17
CA GLU A 8 -12.12 -4.71 -8.33
C GLU A 8 -11.02 -4.42 -9.34
N CYS A 9 -11.22 -4.80 -10.60
CA CYS A 9 -10.24 -4.61 -11.67
C CYS A 9 -10.80 -3.68 -12.74
N ASN A 10 -10.09 -2.60 -13.05
CA ASN A 10 -10.48 -1.65 -14.09
C ASN A 10 -9.25 -0.91 -14.65
N ASN A 11 -9.46 -0.12 -15.70
CA ASN A 11 -8.43 0.73 -16.32
C ASN A 11 -8.78 2.23 -16.22
N ASN A 12 -9.53 2.60 -15.20
CA ASN A 12 -10.02 3.97 -15.02
C ASN A 12 -8.85 4.95 -14.97
N LYS A 13 -9.04 6.14 -15.56
CA LYS A 13 -8.05 7.23 -15.53
C LYS A 13 -7.67 7.67 -14.12
N ILE A 14 -8.57 7.48 -13.15
CA ILE A 14 -8.33 7.77 -11.74
C ILE A 14 -8.78 6.57 -10.92
N VAL A 15 -7.85 5.98 -10.18
CA VAL A 15 -8.12 4.94 -9.19
C VAL A 15 -7.83 5.52 -7.81
N LYS A 16 -8.76 5.37 -6.86
CA LYS A 16 -8.58 5.91 -5.51
C LYS A 16 -9.06 4.96 -4.42
N VAL A 17 -8.37 5.03 -3.27
CA VAL A 17 -8.79 4.45 -2.00
C VAL A 17 -8.91 5.56 -0.98
N LYS A 18 -9.95 5.52 -0.14
CA LYS A 18 -10.21 6.56 0.86
C LYS A 18 -10.78 5.98 2.14
N GLU A 19 -10.44 6.61 3.25
CA GLU A 19 -11.03 6.30 4.55
C GLU A 19 -10.86 7.47 5.51
N ASN A 20 -11.93 7.87 6.22
CA ASN A 20 -11.86 8.85 7.30
C ASN A 20 -11.09 10.13 6.90
N GLY A 21 -11.40 10.68 5.72
CA GLY A 21 -10.79 11.89 5.14
C GLY A 21 -9.38 11.73 4.54
N LYS A 22 -8.83 10.51 4.51
CA LYS A 22 -7.50 10.21 3.97
C LYS A 22 -7.63 9.53 2.63
N GLU A 23 -6.79 9.92 1.67
CA GLU A 23 -6.93 9.45 0.29
C GLU A 23 -5.58 9.08 -0.34
N PHE A 24 -5.57 7.97 -1.08
CA PHE A 24 -4.48 7.62 -1.99
C PHE A 24 -5.05 7.55 -3.41
N ILE A 25 -4.44 8.30 -4.32
CA ILE A 25 -4.91 8.49 -5.69
C ILE A 25 -3.82 8.07 -6.68
N VAL A 26 -4.23 7.28 -7.67
CA VAL A 26 -3.43 6.90 -8.83
C VAL A 26 -4.05 7.57 -10.06
N ASN A 27 -3.31 8.51 -10.65
CA ASN A 27 -3.59 9.04 -11.98
C ASN A 27 -3.04 8.08 -13.01
N ASN A 28 -3.94 7.32 -13.63
CA ASN A 28 -3.63 6.27 -14.59
C ASN A 28 -3.72 6.82 -16.01
N ASN A 29 -2.78 7.68 -16.37
CA ASN A 29 -2.80 8.40 -17.64
C ASN A 29 -2.70 7.45 -18.84
N SER A 30 -2.00 6.34 -18.63
CA SER A 30 -1.82 5.29 -19.64
C SER A 30 -2.98 4.28 -19.68
N GLN A 31 -3.99 4.42 -18.81
CA GLN A 31 -5.12 3.48 -18.69
C GLN A 31 -4.66 2.02 -18.55
N LYS A 32 -3.61 1.81 -17.74
CA LYS A 32 -3.13 0.49 -17.34
C LYS A 32 -4.21 -0.25 -16.57
N LEU A 33 -4.14 -1.58 -16.59
CA LEU A 33 -5.01 -2.39 -15.74
C LEU A 33 -4.62 -2.19 -14.28
N VAL A 34 -5.59 -1.88 -13.42
CA VAL A 34 -5.39 -1.71 -11.99
C VAL A 34 -6.35 -2.63 -11.25
N THR A 35 -5.81 -3.57 -10.49
CA THR A 35 -6.57 -4.39 -9.56
C THR A 35 -6.48 -3.78 -8.18
N LYS A 36 -7.60 -3.26 -7.69
CA LYS A 36 -7.75 -2.71 -6.35
C LYS A 36 -8.25 -3.78 -5.41
N ILE A 37 -7.49 -4.09 -4.37
CA ILE A 37 -7.74 -5.19 -3.44
C ILE A 37 -7.87 -4.64 -2.03
N LYS A 38 -8.96 -4.94 -1.35
CA LYS A 38 -9.12 -4.66 0.08
C LYS A 38 -8.44 -5.77 0.87
N ILE A 39 -7.45 -5.40 1.70
CA ILE A 39 -6.68 -6.37 2.49
C ILE A 39 -7.31 -6.55 3.86
N ASP A 40 -7.46 -5.47 4.63
CA ASP A 40 -8.01 -5.53 5.97
C ASP A 40 -9.47 -5.99 5.98
N ASN A 41 -9.73 -7.01 6.81
CA ASN A 41 -11.05 -7.62 7.00
C ASN A 41 -11.69 -8.12 5.68
N CYS A 42 -10.86 -8.49 4.69
CA CYS A 42 -11.33 -9.14 3.47
C CYS A 42 -10.35 -10.23 3.02
N LEU A 43 -9.22 -9.87 2.42
CA LEU A 43 -8.27 -10.88 1.94
C LEU A 43 -7.50 -11.54 3.10
N ILE A 44 -7.11 -10.74 4.10
CA ILE A 44 -6.42 -11.19 5.31
C ILE A 44 -7.28 -10.81 6.52
N ILE A 45 -7.77 -11.82 7.24
CA ILE A 45 -8.76 -11.65 8.31
C ILE A 45 -8.10 -11.60 9.69
N GLU A 46 -6.92 -12.20 9.87
CA GLU A 46 -6.21 -12.29 11.15
C GLU A 46 -4.87 -11.52 11.13
N GLY A 47 -4.41 -11.09 12.31
CA GLY A 47 -3.14 -10.37 12.48
C GLY A 47 -3.14 -8.90 12.03
N LYS A 48 -1.99 -8.23 12.11
CA LYS A 48 -1.82 -6.87 11.59
C LYS A 48 -1.77 -6.92 10.07
N ARG A 49 -2.50 -6.05 9.37
CA ARG A 49 -2.42 -5.90 7.91
C ARG A 49 -2.73 -4.47 7.49
N CYS A 50 -2.30 -4.12 6.27
CA CYS A 50 -2.64 -2.84 5.69
C CYS A 50 -4.06 -2.81 5.15
N ASP A 51 -4.58 -1.63 4.84
CA ASP A 51 -5.96 -1.48 4.38
C ASP A 51 -6.15 -1.94 2.92
N TRP A 52 -5.24 -1.53 2.03
CA TRP A 52 -5.39 -1.71 0.58
C TRP A 52 -4.11 -2.18 -0.10
N LEU A 53 -4.29 -2.88 -1.21
CA LEU A 53 -3.25 -3.25 -2.18
C LEU A 53 -3.75 -2.88 -3.58
N LEU A 54 -2.93 -2.18 -4.36
CA LEU A 54 -3.18 -1.95 -5.79
C LEU A 54 -2.12 -2.67 -6.62
N GLU A 55 -2.55 -3.51 -7.55
CA GLU A 55 -1.67 -4.18 -8.52
C GLU A 55 -1.83 -3.51 -9.88
N ILE A 56 -0.70 -3.09 -10.46
CA ILE A 56 -0.65 -2.45 -11.78
C ILE A 56 -0.16 -3.46 -12.82
N ASP A 57 -0.87 -3.53 -13.94
CA ASP A 57 -0.70 -4.48 -15.03
C ASP A 57 -1.01 -5.94 -14.65
N SER A 58 -1.14 -6.79 -15.68
CA SER A 58 -1.22 -8.24 -15.54
C SER A 58 -0.33 -8.88 -16.63
N PRO A 59 0.80 -9.52 -16.29
CA PRO A 59 1.31 -9.78 -14.94
C PRO A 59 1.69 -8.50 -14.15
N CYS A 60 1.52 -8.54 -12.82
CA CYS A 60 1.74 -7.40 -11.94
C CYS A 60 3.18 -6.87 -12.03
N SER A 61 3.34 -5.64 -12.52
CA SER A 61 4.63 -4.97 -12.66
C SER A 61 4.97 -4.13 -11.41
N LEU A 62 3.93 -3.57 -10.78
CA LEU A 62 4.03 -2.70 -9.60
C LEU A 62 2.91 -3.01 -8.60
N ALA A 63 3.29 -3.29 -7.36
CA ALA A 63 2.38 -3.49 -6.23
C ALA A 63 2.48 -2.32 -5.24
N LEU A 64 1.36 -1.68 -4.96
CA LEU A 64 1.24 -0.54 -4.05
C LEU A 64 0.52 -0.97 -2.77
N TYR A 65 1.23 -1.04 -1.66
CA TYR A 65 0.69 -1.38 -0.34
C TYR A 65 0.36 -0.10 0.42
N ILE A 66 -0.89 0.06 0.84
CA ILE A 66 -1.40 1.35 1.33
C ILE A 66 -2.07 1.17 2.68
N GLU A 67 -1.64 1.97 3.65
CA GLU A 67 -2.25 2.13 4.97
C GLU A 67 -2.76 3.56 5.15
N LEU A 68 -4.03 3.70 5.55
CA LEU A 68 -4.73 4.95 5.80
C LEU A 68 -4.90 5.15 7.31
N LYS A 69 -3.93 5.79 7.96
CA LYS A 69 -3.88 5.88 9.43
C LYS A 69 -4.34 7.21 10.02
N GLY A 70 -4.87 7.22 11.24
CA GLY A 70 -5.05 8.47 11.99
C GLY A 70 -3.69 9.12 12.32
N LYS A 71 -3.11 8.71 13.46
CA LYS A 71 -1.89 9.31 13.99
C LYS A 71 -0.72 8.35 14.22
N ASN A 72 -0.99 7.04 14.33
CA ASN A 72 0.00 6.08 14.78
C ASN A 72 0.80 5.49 13.61
N ILE A 73 1.88 6.19 13.22
CA ILE A 73 2.76 5.79 12.11
C ILE A 73 3.48 4.46 12.40
N GLU A 74 3.82 4.17 13.65
CA GLU A 74 4.47 2.91 14.03
C GLU A 74 3.56 1.72 13.77
N GLN A 75 2.32 1.80 14.22
CA GLN A 75 1.33 0.75 13.95
C GLN A 75 1.08 0.57 12.46
N ALA A 76 1.01 1.67 11.71
CA ALA A 76 0.87 1.65 10.25
C ALA A 76 2.05 0.95 9.56
N TYR A 77 3.27 1.20 10.05
CA TYR A 77 4.47 0.52 9.59
C TYR A 77 4.41 -1.00 9.87
N ASP A 78 4.03 -1.39 11.08
CA ASP A 78 3.90 -2.81 11.44
C ASP A 78 2.87 -3.54 10.58
N GLN A 79 1.75 -2.88 10.28
CA GLN A 79 0.70 -3.41 9.41
C GLN A 79 1.21 -3.66 7.98
N LEU A 80 1.97 -2.70 7.42
CA LEU A 80 2.61 -2.86 6.12
C LEU A 80 3.64 -3.99 6.14
N LEU A 81 4.50 -4.03 7.16
CA LEU A 81 5.53 -5.06 7.27
C LEU A 81 4.93 -6.46 7.39
N SER A 82 3.89 -6.61 8.20
CA SER A 82 3.15 -7.87 8.34
C SER A 82 2.53 -8.31 7.00
N THR A 83 1.96 -7.37 6.24
CA THR A 83 1.38 -7.66 4.92
C THR A 83 2.45 -8.05 3.89
N LEU A 84 3.59 -7.35 3.88
CA LEU A 84 4.74 -7.68 3.02
C LEU A 84 5.32 -9.07 3.32
N ASN A 85 5.30 -9.48 4.58
CA ASN A 85 5.78 -10.79 5.03
C ASN A 85 4.76 -11.92 4.83
N HIS A 86 3.56 -11.62 4.35
CA HIS A 86 2.55 -12.63 4.10
C HIS A 86 2.95 -13.51 2.90
N SER A 87 3.15 -14.81 3.13
CA SER A 87 3.73 -15.75 2.16
C SER A 87 3.06 -15.74 0.78
N TYR A 88 1.71 -15.72 0.75
CA TYR A 88 0.96 -15.63 -0.50
C TYR A 88 1.30 -14.36 -1.31
N LEU A 89 1.47 -13.21 -0.64
CA LEU A 89 1.78 -11.94 -1.31
C LEU A 89 3.25 -11.86 -1.71
N GLN A 90 4.16 -12.47 -0.95
CA GLN A 90 5.56 -12.59 -1.34
C GLN A 90 5.72 -13.37 -2.64
N GLU A 91 5.05 -14.52 -2.78
CA GLU A 91 5.08 -15.30 -4.02
C GLU A 91 4.36 -14.57 -5.17
N ARG A 92 3.17 -14.01 -4.91
CA ARG A 92 2.40 -13.26 -5.92
C ARG A 92 3.17 -12.08 -6.52
N HIS A 93 3.91 -11.34 -5.70
CA HIS A 93 4.65 -10.15 -6.12
C HIS A 93 6.15 -10.36 -6.20
N LYS A 94 6.62 -11.60 -6.28
CA LYS A 94 8.06 -11.94 -6.25
C LYS A 94 8.87 -11.16 -7.29
N LYS A 95 8.32 -10.96 -8.48
CA LYS A 95 8.95 -10.24 -9.60
C LYS A 95 8.48 -8.78 -9.77
N SER A 96 7.54 -8.33 -8.94
CA SER A 96 6.96 -7.00 -9.04
C SER A 96 7.78 -6.01 -8.22
N LYS A 97 7.91 -4.78 -8.73
CA LYS A 97 8.34 -3.65 -7.91
C LYS A 97 7.30 -3.41 -6.81
N LYS A 98 7.73 -3.03 -5.61
CA LYS A 98 6.82 -2.81 -4.47
C LYS A 98 7.05 -1.43 -3.88
N GLU A 99 5.96 -0.72 -3.61
CA GLU A 99 6.00 0.56 -2.90
C GLU A 99 4.96 0.56 -1.78
N CYS A 100 5.35 1.07 -0.62
CA CYS A 100 4.51 1.21 0.55
C CYS A 100 4.17 2.68 0.79
N TYR A 101 2.92 2.92 1.15
CA TYR A 101 2.40 4.24 1.45
C TYR A 101 1.66 4.23 2.78
N ILE A 102 2.02 5.18 3.65
CA ILE A 102 1.22 5.54 4.82
C ILE A 102 0.63 6.91 4.55
N VAL A 103 -0.69 7.00 4.45
CA VAL A 103 -1.41 8.28 4.38
C VAL A 103 -2.02 8.52 5.75
N ALA A 104 -1.47 9.48 6.50
CA ALA A 104 -1.86 9.74 7.88
C ALA A 104 -2.57 11.08 8.05
N SER A 105 -3.50 11.20 9.01
CA SER A 105 -4.11 12.51 9.31
C SER A 105 -3.16 13.46 10.03
N ARG A 106 -2.19 12.90 10.76
CA ARG A 106 -1.10 13.65 11.38
C ARG A 106 0.22 12.94 11.14
N VAL A 107 1.12 13.62 10.41
CA VAL A 107 2.52 13.20 10.28
C VAL A 107 3.35 14.03 11.28
N PRO A 108 4.16 13.40 12.15
CA PRO A 108 5.01 14.13 13.09
C PRO A 108 5.95 15.10 12.36
N LYS A 109 6.02 16.36 12.83
CA LYS A 109 6.90 17.39 12.24
C LYS A 109 8.39 17.14 12.51
N ALA A 110 8.73 16.44 13.59
CA ALA A 110 10.09 16.00 13.89
C ALA A 110 10.37 14.67 13.16
N GLY A 111 11.11 14.75 12.06
CA GLY A 111 11.27 13.72 11.02
C GLY A 111 12.05 12.45 11.39
N THR A 112 12.43 12.24 12.66
CA THR A 112 13.28 11.10 13.05
C THR A 112 12.58 9.76 12.88
N ASN A 113 11.27 9.66 13.13
CA ASN A 113 10.57 8.37 13.06
C ASN A 113 10.40 7.86 11.62
N VAL A 114 10.09 8.74 10.65
CA VAL A 114 9.87 8.31 9.26
C VAL A 114 11.15 7.78 8.62
N GLN A 115 12.27 8.48 8.81
CA GLN A 115 13.56 8.05 8.29
C GLN A 115 14.02 6.72 8.90
N VAL A 116 13.76 6.51 10.19
CA VAL A 116 14.03 5.23 10.86
C VAL A 116 13.20 4.10 10.23
N TYR A 117 11.90 4.29 9.99
CA TYR A 117 11.08 3.26 9.35
C TYR A 117 11.50 2.99 7.91
N GLN A 118 11.89 4.02 7.15
CA GLN A 118 12.44 3.85 5.81
C GLN A 118 13.74 3.05 5.82
N ALA A 119 14.65 3.33 6.76
CA ALA A 119 15.90 2.60 6.91
C ALA A 119 15.67 1.13 7.32
N ARG A 120 14.78 0.89 8.29
CA ARG A 120 14.39 -0.48 8.72
C ARG A 120 13.73 -1.28 7.60
N LEU A 121 12.85 -0.64 6.81
CA LEU A 121 12.26 -1.31 5.67
C LEU A 121 13.32 -1.66 4.63
N LYS A 122 14.20 -0.71 4.29
CA LYS A 122 15.28 -0.96 3.32
C LYS A 122 16.24 -2.06 3.79
N GLN A 123 16.49 -2.18 5.09
CA GLN A 123 17.32 -3.26 5.63
C GLN A 123 16.68 -4.64 5.47
N SER A 124 15.37 -4.75 5.76
CA SER A 124 14.65 -6.03 5.69
C SER A 124 14.13 -6.37 4.29
N HIS A 125 13.85 -5.36 3.47
CA HIS A 125 13.22 -5.43 2.15
C HIS A 125 13.89 -4.41 1.20
N PRO A 126 15.11 -4.69 0.70
CA PRO A 126 15.94 -3.72 -0.01
C PRO A 126 15.33 -3.10 -1.27
N GLU A 127 14.42 -3.81 -1.93
CA GLU A 127 13.76 -3.39 -3.17
C GLU A 127 12.43 -2.65 -2.93
N VAL A 128 12.04 -2.46 -1.67
CA VAL A 128 10.75 -1.85 -1.30
C VAL A 128 10.98 -0.45 -0.77
N SER A 129 10.19 0.52 -1.27
CA SER A 129 10.24 1.90 -0.79
C SER A 129 9.07 2.22 0.13
N LEU A 130 9.27 3.12 1.11
CA LEU A 130 8.22 3.62 2.00
C LEU A 130 8.07 5.14 1.86
N LYS A 131 6.84 5.60 1.63
CA LYS A 131 6.47 7.01 1.57
C LYS A 131 5.38 7.30 2.59
N VAL A 132 5.62 8.27 3.47
CA VAL A 132 4.62 8.77 4.43
C VAL A 132 4.08 10.10 3.92
N ARG A 133 2.77 10.28 3.91
CA ARG A 133 2.07 11.47 3.41
C ARG A 133 0.97 11.90 4.38
N SER A 134 0.67 13.20 4.40
CA SER A 134 -0.35 13.77 5.25
C SER A 134 -1.65 13.96 4.47
N MET A 135 -2.75 13.36 4.94
CA MET A 135 -4.11 13.42 4.41
C MET A 135 -4.31 12.89 2.99
N LYS A 136 -3.45 13.25 2.04
CA LYS A 136 -3.55 12.86 0.63
C LYS A 136 -2.19 12.42 0.10
N ALA A 137 -2.20 11.36 -0.69
CA ALA A 137 -1.09 10.93 -1.52
C ALA A 137 -1.57 10.76 -2.96
N GLU A 138 -0.74 11.17 -3.92
CA GLU A 138 -1.07 11.12 -5.34
C GLU A 138 0.15 10.67 -6.12
N ILE A 139 -0.04 9.72 -7.04
CA ILE A 139 0.98 9.23 -7.95
C ILE A 139 0.43 9.19 -9.38
N THR A 140 1.32 9.11 -10.36
CA THR A 140 0.96 8.96 -11.77
C THR A 140 1.63 7.71 -12.34
N ILE A 141 0.90 6.95 -13.15
CA ILE A 141 1.36 5.71 -13.80
C ILE A 141 1.04 5.66 -15.29
#